data_AF-A0A242NM62-F1
#
_entry.id   AF-A0A242NM62-F1
#
_cell.length_a   1.000
_cell.length_b   1.000
_cell.length_c   1.000
_cell.angle_alpha   90.00
_cell.angle_beta   90.00
_cell.angle_gamma   90.00
#
_symmetry.space_group_name_H-M   'P 1'
#
loop_
_entity.id
_entity.type
_entity.pdbx_description
1 polymer ?
#
loop_
_entity_poly.entity_id
_entity_poly.type
_entity_poly.pdbx_seq_one_letter_code
_entity_poly.pdbx_strand_id
1 'polypeptide(L)' 'MNNHQLVCKVEGTLLQVKSMAKIALDNTNYKLSGYEEPFIDQSDMSNLLWAIVDLAEMAFDDLQEYRVLEVKNDCQ' A
#
# COMPACT_ATOMS: atom_id res chain seq x y z
N MET A 1 -8.00 -19.89 2.43
CA MET A 1 -6.92 -19.36 1.56
C MET A 1 -5.66 -20.14 1.92
N ASN A 2 -4.85 -20.60 0.95
CA ASN A 2 -3.58 -21.25 1.31
C ASN A 2 -2.51 -20.19 1.66
N ASN A 3 -1.50 -20.55 2.45
CA ASN A 3 -0.45 -19.64 2.92
C ASN A 3 0.25 -18.91 1.75
N HIS A 4 0.46 -19.60 0.62
CA HIS A 4 1.08 -19.01 -0.57
C HIS A 4 0.20 -17.94 -1.24
N GLN A 5 -1.11 -18.16 -1.32
CA GLN A 5 -2.08 -17.19 -1.86
C GLN A 5 -2.14 -15.93 -1.00
N LEU A 6 -2.05 -16.08 0.33
CA LEU A 6 -2.03 -14.96 1.26
C LEU A 6 -0.74 -14.13 1.08
N VAL A 7 0.42 -14.77 0.96
CA VAL A 7 1.69 -14.07 0.68
C VAL A 7 1.62 -13.34 -0.67
N CYS A 8 1.17 -13.99 -1.74
CA CYS A 8 1.02 -13.33 -3.05
C CYS A 8 0.04 -12.14 -3.01
N LYS A 9 -1.03 -12.24 -2.21
CA LYS A 9 -1.98 -11.14 -2.01
C LYS A 9 -1.31 -9.96 -1.30
N VAL A 10 -0.55 -10.22 -0.24
CA VAL A 10 0.22 -9.20 0.50
C VAL A 10 1.23 -8.52 -0.44
N GLU A 11 2.03 -9.30 -1.18
CA GLU A 11 3.02 -8.77 -2.12
C GLU A 11 2.37 -7.88 -3.19
N GLY A 12 1.27 -8.34 -3.79
CA GLY A 12 0.52 -7.57 -4.77
C GLY A 12 -0.02 -6.26 -4.19
N THR A 13 -0.54 -6.29 -2.97
CA THR A 13 -1.07 -5.10 -2.28
C THR A 13 0.05 -4.11 -1.95
N LEU A 14 1.20 -4.57 -1.45
CA LEU A 14 2.36 -3.72 -1.18
C LEU A 14 2.96 -3.11 -2.45
N LEU A 15 2.93 -3.83 -3.58
CA LEU A 15 3.35 -3.27 -4.88
C LEU A 15 2.43 -2.11 -5.32
N GLN A 16 1.12 -2.21 -5.07
CA GLN A 16 0.18 -1.12 -5.34
C GLN A 16 0.46 0.09 -4.44
N VAL A 17 0.63 -0.13 -3.13
CA VAL A 17 1.02 0.91 -2.15
C VAL A 17 2.27 1.65 -2.62
N LYS A 18 3.33 0.91 -3.00
CA LYS A 18 4.58 1.49 -3.49
C LYS A 18 4.37 2.35 -4.73
N SER A 19 3.58 1.88 -5.69
CA SER A 19 3.30 2.62 -6.93
C SER A 19 2.59 3.93 -6.63
N MET A 20 1.55 3.89 -5.80
CA MET A 20 0.75 5.06 -5.40
C MET A 20 1.57 6.07 -4.60
N ALA A 21 2.39 5.59 -3.65
CA ALA A 21 3.29 6.45 -2.88
C ALA A 21 4.32 7.16 -3.78
N LYS A 22 4.78 6.51 -4.86
CA LYS A 22 5.67 7.13 -5.83
C LYS A 22 4.97 8.26 -6.59
N ILE A 23 3.73 8.06 -7.02
CA ILE A 23 2.91 9.10 -7.66
C ILE A 23 2.74 10.31 -6.73
N ALA A 24 2.42 10.06 -5.45
CA ALA A 24 2.29 11.10 -4.43
C ALA A 24 3.60 11.89 -4.24
N LEU A 25 4.73 11.19 -4.18
CA LEU A 25 6.05 11.81 -4.04
C LEU A 25 6.40 12.65 -5.28
N ASP A 26 6.18 12.10 -6.47
CA ASP A 26 6.45 12.79 -7.73
C ASP A 26 5.57 14.06 -7.86
N ASN A 27 4.31 14.02 -7.43
CA ASN A 27 3.41 15.18 -7.43
C ASN A 27 3.91 16.28 -6.49
N THR A 28 4.42 15.90 -5.32
CA THR A 28 5.02 16.83 -4.36
C THR A 28 6.29 17.46 -4.94
N ASN A 29 7.17 16.64 -5.53
CA ASN A 29 8.42 17.10 -6.13
C ASN A 29 8.20 17.99 -7.35
N TYR A 30 7.14 17.76 -8.12
CA TYR A 30 6.76 18.59 -9.25
C TYR A 30 6.48 20.03 -8.81
N LYS A 31 5.67 20.19 -7.76
CA LYS A 31 5.39 21.49 -7.14
C LYS A 31 6.67 22.15 -6.59
N LEU A 32 7.55 21.38 -5.96
CA LEU A 32 8.83 21.88 -5.43
C LEU A 32 9.82 22.31 -6.52
N SER A 33 9.71 21.76 -7.74
CA SER A 33 10.59 22.08 -8.87
C SER A 33 10.22 23.38 -9.58
N GLY A 34 9.25 24.15 -9.07
CA GLY A 34 8.87 25.45 -9.62
C GLY A 34 7.84 25.40 -10.76
N TYR A 35 7.18 24.26 -10.96
CA TYR A 35 6.04 24.16 -11.87
C TYR A 35 4.78 24.74 -11.19
N GLU A 36 4.00 25.52 -11.94
CA GLU A 36 2.87 26.31 -11.42
C GLU A 36 1.73 25.45 -10.87
N GLU A 37 1.49 24.27 -11.43
CA GLU A 37 0.39 23.38 -11.02
C GLU A 37 0.88 21.96 -10.76
N PRO A 38 0.46 21.31 -9.66
CA PRO A 38 0.68 19.88 -9.48
C PRO A 38 -0.11 19.09 -10.54
N PHE A 39 0.41 17.96 -10.99
CA PHE A 39 -0.29 17.12 -11.99
C PHE A 39 -1.45 16.33 -11.37
N ILE A 40 -1.57 16.30 -10.04
CA ILE A 40 -2.75 15.86 -9.28
C ILE A 40 -3.14 16.98 -8.31
N ASP A 41 -4.42 17.35 -8.29
CA ASP A 41 -4.92 18.37 -7.39
C ASP A 41 -4.89 17.95 -5.91
N GLN A 42 -5.16 18.90 -5.00
CA GLN A 42 -5.06 18.62 -3.57
C GLN A 42 -6.11 17.61 -3.07
N SER A 43 -7.33 17.62 -3.64
CA SER A 43 -8.39 16.68 -3.26
C SER A 43 -8.05 15.25 -3.67
N ASP A 44 -7.60 15.07 -4.91
CA ASP A 44 -7.19 13.78 -5.45
C ASP A 44 -5.93 13.26 -4.77
N MET A 45 -5.00 14.15 -4.43
CA MET A 45 -3.84 13.80 -3.61
C MET A 45 -4.26 13.31 -2.21
N SER A 46 -5.27 13.93 -1.60
CA SER A 46 -5.78 13.50 -0.29
C SER A 46 -6.44 12.12 -0.39
N ASN A 47 -7.24 11.88 -1.44
CA ASN A 47 -7.85 10.57 -1.71
C ASN A 47 -6.78 9.50 -1.97
N LEU A 48 -5.73 9.84 -2.71
CA LEU A 48 -4.59 8.95 -2.96
C LEU A 48 -3.90 8.55 -1.66
N LEU A 49 -3.66 9.50 -0.75
CA LEU A 49 -3.05 9.23 0.54
C LEU A 49 -3.93 8.33 1.42
N TRP A 50 -5.25 8.56 1.45
CA TRP A 50 -6.19 7.67 2.14
C TRP A 50 -6.13 6.25 1.60
N ALA A 51 -6.19 6.09 0.27
CA ALA A 51 -6.14 4.78 -0.35
C ALA A 51 -4.80 4.06 -0.11
N ILE A 52 -3.68 4.79 -0.04
CA ILE A 52 -2.37 4.23 0.35
C ILE A 52 -2.42 3.66 1.77
N VAL A 53 -3.02 4.39 2.71
CA VAL A 53 -3.14 3.95 4.11
C VAL A 53 -4.02 2.71 4.20
N ASP A 54 -5.22 2.73 3.59
CA ASP A 54 -6.15 1.60 3.61
C ASP A 54 -5.51 0.31 3.05
N LEU A 55 -4.78 0.42 1.94
CA LEU A 55 -4.09 -0.73 1.34
C LEU A 55 -2.92 -1.23 2.19
N ALA A 56 -2.20 -0.32 2.84
CA ALA A 56 -1.13 -0.70 3.76
C ALA A 56 -1.69 -1.45 4.99
N GLU A 57 -2.77 -0.93 5.59
CA GLU A 57 -3.46 -1.59 6.71
C GLU A 57 -3.97 -2.97 6.31
N MET A 58 -4.61 -3.09 5.14
CA MET A 58 -5.06 -4.39 4.61
C MET A 58 -3.91 -5.39 4.45
N ALA A 59 -2.76 -4.95 3.91
CA ALA A 59 -1.58 -5.80 3.77
C ALA A 59 -1.00 -6.22 5.15
N PHE A 60 -1.06 -5.35 6.15
CA PHE A 60 -0.65 -5.67 7.51
C PHE A 60 -1.58 -6.67 8.19
N ASP A 61 -2.89 -6.51 8.04
CA ASP A 61 -3.89 -7.44 8.59
C ASP A 61 -3.74 -8.83 7.97
N ASP A 62 -3.57 -8.90 6.64
CA ASP A 62 -3.29 -10.15 5.92
C ASP A 62 -1.99 -10.82 6.41
N LEU A 63 -0.94 -10.04 6.70
CA LEU A 63 0.31 -10.55 7.29
C LEU A 63 0.14 -11.08 8.72
N GLN A 64 -0.71 -10.43 9.52
CA GLN A 64 -1.01 -10.91 10.87
C GLN A 64 -1.78 -12.23 10.82
N GLU A 65 -2.75 -12.36 9.91
CA GLU A 65 -3.47 -13.61 9.67
C GLU A 65 -2.50 -14.74 9.27
N TYR A 66 -1.54 -14.44 8.39
CA TYR A 66 -0.50 -15.39 7.98
C TYR A 66 0.30 -15.91 9.20
N ARG A 67 0.78 -15.01 10.06
CA ARG A 67 1.53 -15.39 11.26
C ARG A 67 0.72 -16.28 12.20
N VAL A 68 -0.57 -15.98 12.40
CA VAL A 68 -1.45 -16.80 13.25
C VAL A 68 -1.65 -18.20 12.66
N LEU A 69 -1.76 -18.31 11.34
CA LEU A 69 -1.91 -19.59 10.64
C LEU A 69 -0.63 -20.43 10.72
N GLU A 70 0.56 -19.83 10.58
CA GLU A 70 1.84 -20.55 10.76
C GLU A 70 1.98 -21.10 12.19
N VAL A 71 1.75 -20.28 13.21
CA VAL A 71 1.86 -20.71 14.62
C VAL A 71 0.93 -21.89 14.94
N LYS A 72 -0.26 -21.92 14.34
CA LYS A 72 -1.22 -23.04 14.52
C LYS A 72 -0.75 -24.32 13.83
N ASN A 73 -0.11 -24.22 12.67
CA ASN A 73 0.41 -25.39 11.95
C ASN A 73 1.64 -25.99 12.63
N ASP A 74 2.47 -25.18 13.30
CA ASP A 74 3.66 -25.65 14.04
C ASP A 74 3.33 -26.32 15.38
N CYS A 75 2.09 -26.19 15.87
CA CYS A 75 1.61 -26.81 17.12
C CYS A 75 0.84 -28.14 16.90
N GLN A 76 0.85 -28.68 15.68
CA GLN A 76 0.26 -29.98 15.32
C GLN A 76 1.34 -31.00 14.99
#